data_AF-H2YPP1-F1
#
_entry.id   AF-H2YPP1-F1
#
_cell.length_a   1.000
_cell.length_b   1.000
_cell.length_c   1.000
_cell.angle_alpha   90.00
_cell.angle_beta   90.00
_cell.angle_gamma   90.00
#
_symmetry.space_group_name_H-M   'P 1'
#
loop_
_entity.id
_entity.type
_entity.pdbx_description
1 polymer ?
#
loop_
_entity_poly.entity_id
_entity_poly.type
_entity_poly.pdbx_seq_one_letter_code
_entity_poly.pdbx_strand_id
1 'polypeptide(L)'
;MPPKKKGGKKGKKGGKKGDKDDGGSAVGEKSGTGGKELNELSKEFFLIQVKDLEQRLSRYQKKCDELSISNAEYEEKYKQVVQDRKEIVDFLKKSLEQRQDDISDLHDRLLGLQQAKDTEKENYETQLTQHKRESQEVKDRLTSENMILGGKLSSLEEFKVQKENLMQKFADMETKLQKQEEDHNETIYNLERKAVVDKDRLKKEMVLRVNNVAAEFRKVSNKQMADTTKRNIRENVSINAQLAKMSEKTKELVQENDDLRQNDKKQKMQIEQLESIQEELAKKNHSNLKVLKMITARARQQEVVLEELEAREQDYSQLEEDSSDIRKNNEELIEQVENLEEKTSSLEDKLQQTETEKHEAIAAKERLEDILTAAAYTLKQATTETDTDDPSVAVKRETMIDRLLLVLNSAALLGKAPPPSDFFKQRPKFLWHHWQPSRTPLN
;
A
#
# COMPACT_ATOMS: atom_id res chain seq x y z
N MET A 1 2.29 -0.74 -42.01
CA MET A 1 3.09 -0.91 -43.25
C MET A 1 4.12 -2.02 -43.04
N PRO A 2 4.33 -2.89 -44.04
CA PRO A 2 5.27 -4.03 -44.10
C PRO A 2 6.69 -3.54 -44.53
N PRO A 3 7.76 -4.34 -44.81
CA PRO A 3 7.87 -5.63 -45.58
C PRO A 3 8.70 -6.73 -44.85
N LYS A 4 8.77 -8.05 -45.15
CA LYS A 4 8.67 -9.00 -46.31
C LYS A 4 9.83 -9.01 -47.35
N LYS A 5 10.64 -10.09 -47.36
CA LYS A 5 11.15 -10.91 -48.52
C LYS A 5 12.19 -11.95 -48.01
N LYS A 6 12.26 -13.26 -48.30
CA LYS A 6 12.03 -14.21 -49.43
C LYS A 6 13.15 -14.30 -50.51
N GLY A 7 13.66 -15.54 -50.72
CA GLY A 7 14.28 -16.09 -51.95
C GLY A 7 15.69 -16.67 -51.73
N GLY A 8 16.16 -17.82 -52.27
CA GLY A 8 15.68 -18.87 -53.21
C GLY A 8 16.79 -19.97 -53.27
N LYS A 9 16.50 -21.28 -53.30
CA LYS A 9 16.17 -22.23 -54.41
C LYS A 9 17.34 -22.67 -55.35
N LYS A 10 17.63 -23.99 -55.28
CA LYS A 10 18.07 -24.98 -56.31
C LYS A 10 19.27 -24.71 -57.24
N GLY A 11 20.17 -25.71 -57.29
CA GLY A 11 20.92 -26.14 -58.47
C GLY A 11 21.18 -27.66 -58.41
N LYS A 12 20.93 -28.38 -59.51
CA LYS A 12 20.96 -29.85 -59.67
C LYS A 12 21.82 -30.17 -60.90
N LYS A 13 22.43 -31.36 -60.89
CA LYS A 13 22.61 -32.30 -62.03
C LYS A 13 23.89 -32.23 -62.90
N GLY A 14 24.36 -33.44 -63.23
CA GLY A 14 25.19 -33.81 -64.40
C GLY A 14 26.54 -34.37 -63.94
N GLY A 15 26.82 -35.67 -63.98
CA GLY A 15 26.87 -36.58 -65.14
C GLY A 15 28.32 -36.63 -65.64
N LYS A 16 28.92 -37.71 -66.15
CA LYS A 16 28.49 -39.05 -66.58
C LYS A 16 29.76 -39.76 -67.12
N LYS A 17 29.87 -41.08 -66.88
CA LYS A 17 30.48 -42.17 -67.71
C LYS A 17 31.91 -42.09 -68.27
N GLY A 18 32.52 -43.28 -68.27
CA GLY A 18 33.23 -43.87 -69.42
C GLY A 18 34.39 -44.76 -68.95
N ASP A 19 34.20 -46.06 -68.74
CA ASP A 19 34.26 -47.21 -69.69
C ASP A 19 35.69 -47.76 -69.91
N LYS A 20 35.83 -49.08 -69.66
CA LYS A 20 36.55 -50.14 -70.42
C LYS A 20 38.03 -49.95 -70.80
N ASP A 21 38.85 -50.96 -71.07
CA ASP A 21 38.78 -52.42 -71.27
C ASP A 21 40.26 -52.88 -71.11
N ASP A 22 40.56 -54.01 -70.46
CA ASP A 22 40.75 -55.34 -71.06
C ASP A 22 42.22 -55.65 -71.43
N GLY A 23 42.60 -56.93 -71.35
CA GLY A 23 43.91 -57.41 -71.78
C GLY A 23 44.56 -58.42 -70.84
N GLY A 24 44.13 -59.68 -70.93
CA GLY A 24 44.81 -60.81 -70.31
C GLY A 24 46.05 -61.30 -71.06
N SER A 25 46.79 -62.22 -70.44
CA SER A 25 47.34 -63.41 -71.11
C SER A 25 47.78 -64.45 -70.10
N ALA A 26 47.47 -65.70 -70.47
CA ALA A 26 47.72 -66.93 -69.76
C ALA A 26 49.05 -67.57 -70.19
N VAL A 27 49.20 -68.86 -69.81
CA VAL A 27 50.25 -69.86 -70.11
C VAL A 27 51.30 -69.90 -68.99
N GLY A 28 51.32 -70.94 -68.14
CA GLY A 28 51.70 -72.34 -68.44
C GLY A 28 53.16 -72.51 -67.96
N GLU A 29 53.68 -73.61 -67.44
CA GLU A 29 53.27 -74.98 -67.24
C GLU A 29 54.35 -75.62 -66.31
N LYS A 30 54.10 -76.84 -65.85
CA LYS A 30 54.92 -77.69 -64.97
C LYS A 30 56.42 -77.80 -65.29
N SER A 31 57.23 -77.93 -64.25
CA SER A 31 58.25 -78.98 -64.02
C SER A 31 58.88 -78.67 -62.65
N GLY A 32 59.37 -79.58 -61.81
CA GLY A 32 59.90 -80.91 -61.98
C GLY A 32 60.96 -81.04 -60.88
N THR A 33 60.80 -82.05 -60.05
CA THR A 33 61.82 -82.56 -59.11
C THR A 33 63.21 -82.61 -59.75
N GLY A 34 64.22 -82.06 -59.06
CA GLY A 34 65.62 -82.23 -59.43
C GLY A 34 66.51 -81.26 -58.67
N GLY A 35 67.13 -81.74 -57.59
CA GLY A 35 68.22 -81.01 -56.95
C GLY A 35 69.38 -80.79 -57.91
N LYS A 36 69.90 -79.55 -57.93
CA LYS A 36 71.30 -79.15 -58.19
C LYS A 36 71.33 -77.62 -58.24
N GLU A 37 71.98 -77.04 -57.24
CA GLU A 37 72.67 -75.73 -57.26
C GLU A 37 72.00 -74.59 -58.05
N LEU A 38 71.23 -73.76 -57.34
CA LEU A 38 70.87 -72.41 -57.76
C LEU A 38 72.13 -71.63 -58.19
N ASN A 39 72.19 -71.30 -59.49
CA ASN A 39 73.17 -70.44 -60.13
C ASN A 39 73.31 -69.12 -59.35
N GLU A 40 74.52 -68.79 -58.89
CA GLU A 40 74.81 -67.67 -57.97
C GLU A 40 74.26 -66.33 -58.47
N LEU A 41 74.24 -66.12 -59.80
CA LEU A 41 73.76 -64.89 -60.44
C LEU A 41 72.26 -64.60 -60.22
N SER A 42 71.40 -65.63 -60.17
CA SER A 42 69.95 -65.45 -59.94
C SER A 42 69.65 -65.22 -58.46
N LYS A 43 70.43 -65.83 -57.56
CA LYS A 43 70.39 -65.52 -56.13
C LYS A 43 70.82 -64.08 -55.88
N GLU A 44 71.87 -63.60 -56.54
CA GLU A 44 72.33 -62.21 -56.44
C GLU A 44 71.29 -61.20 -56.91
N PHE A 45 70.58 -61.46 -58.02
CA PHE A 45 69.49 -60.60 -58.50
C PHE A 45 68.35 -60.47 -57.47
N PHE A 46 67.87 -61.60 -56.91
CA PHE A 46 66.84 -61.57 -55.88
C PHE A 46 67.33 -60.93 -54.58
N LEU A 47 68.60 -61.10 -54.21
CA LEU A 47 69.20 -60.42 -53.06
C LEU A 47 69.27 -58.90 -53.24
N ILE A 48 69.54 -58.41 -54.46
CA ILE A 48 69.50 -56.98 -54.78
C ILE A 48 68.06 -56.45 -54.69
N GLN A 49 67.08 -57.20 -55.22
CA GLN A 49 65.67 -56.83 -55.13
C GLN A 49 65.16 -56.82 -53.69
N VAL A 50 65.54 -57.80 -52.87
CA VAL A 50 65.24 -57.82 -51.44
C VAL A 50 65.86 -56.61 -50.74
N LYS A 51 67.12 -56.27 -51.02
CA LYS A 51 67.76 -55.06 -50.47
C LYS A 51 67.05 -53.76 -50.89
N ASP A 52 66.61 -53.63 -52.13
CA ASP A 52 65.86 -52.45 -52.60
C ASP A 52 64.49 -52.35 -51.91
N LEU A 53 63.78 -53.48 -51.79
CA LEU A 53 62.51 -53.54 -51.06
C LEU A 53 62.68 -53.27 -49.57
N GLU A 54 63.73 -53.79 -48.93
CA GLU A 54 64.08 -53.50 -47.54
C GLU A 54 64.41 -52.02 -47.33
N GLN A 55 65.16 -51.40 -48.26
CA GLN A 55 65.42 -49.96 -48.22
C GLN A 55 64.14 -49.14 -48.39
N ARG A 56 63.25 -49.56 -49.29
CA ARG A 56 61.97 -48.89 -49.51
C ARG A 56 61.03 -49.03 -48.30
N LEU A 57 61.01 -50.22 -47.68
CA LEU A 57 60.28 -50.48 -46.44
C LEU A 57 60.84 -49.64 -45.29
N SER A 58 62.17 -49.54 -45.15
CA SER A 58 62.82 -48.67 -44.17
C SER A 58 62.48 -47.19 -44.38
N ARG A 59 62.41 -46.71 -45.63
CA ARG A 59 61.97 -45.34 -45.93
C ARG A 59 60.50 -45.11 -45.58
N TYR A 60 59.62 -46.06 -45.90
CA TYR A 60 58.22 -45.95 -45.52
C TYR A 60 58.02 -46.02 -44.00
N GLN A 61 58.76 -46.87 -43.31
CA GLN A 61 58.72 -46.96 -41.84
C GLN A 61 59.17 -45.65 -41.19
N LYS A 62 60.33 -45.10 -41.61
CA LYS A 62 60.78 -43.78 -41.17
C LYS A 62 59.72 -42.71 -41.44
N LYS A 63 59.07 -42.75 -42.61
CA LYS A 63 58.03 -41.79 -42.94
C LYS A 63 56.76 -41.96 -42.08
N CYS A 64 56.38 -43.19 -41.78
CA CYS A 64 55.28 -43.49 -40.86
C CYS A 64 55.60 -43.03 -39.43
N ASP A 65 56.83 -43.26 -38.95
CA ASP A 65 57.29 -42.80 -37.64
C ASP A 65 57.31 -41.26 -37.56
N GLU A 66 57.85 -40.58 -38.57
CA GLU A 66 57.82 -39.12 -38.69
C GLU A 66 56.39 -38.57 -38.69
N LEU A 67 55.48 -39.19 -39.48
CA LEU A 67 54.08 -38.79 -39.53
C LEU A 67 53.39 -39.05 -38.19
N SER A 68 53.71 -40.15 -37.50
CA SER A 68 53.16 -40.48 -36.19
C SER A 68 53.59 -39.46 -35.13
N ILE A 69 54.87 -39.09 -35.11
CA ILE A 69 55.41 -38.06 -34.19
C ILE A 69 54.76 -36.71 -34.50
N SER A 70 54.74 -36.30 -35.78
CA SER A 70 54.14 -35.04 -36.18
C SER A 70 52.63 -34.97 -35.85
N ASN A 71 51.89 -36.08 -36.03
CA ASN A 71 50.48 -36.12 -35.69
C ASN A 71 50.26 -36.03 -34.17
N ALA A 72 51.10 -36.69 -33.37
CA ALA A 72 51.07 -36.56 -31.91
C ALA A 72 51.36 -35.11 -31.45
N GLU A 73 52.34 -34.44 -32.06
CA GLU A 73 52.63 -33.03 -31.79
C GLU A 73 51.45 -32.11 -32.17
N TYR A 74 50.77 -32.37 -33.29
CA TYR A 74 49.58 -31.60 -33.68
C TYR A 74 48.42 -31.84 -32.73
N GLU A 75 48.21 -33.07 -32.25
CA GLU A 75 47.19 -33.38 -31.24
C GLU A 75 47.47 -32.66 -29.92
N GLU A 76 48.72 -32.60 -29.48
CA GLU A 76 49.12 -31.86 -28.27
C GLU A 76 48.88 -30.36 -28.42
N LYS A 77 49.34 -29.75 -29.53
CA LYS A 77 49.08 -28.34 -29.84
C LYS A 77 47.57 -28.04 -29.94
N TYR A 78 46.80 -28.95 -30.54
CA TYR A 78 45.35 -28.81 -30.62
C TYR A 78 44.71 -28.85 -29.23
N LYS A 79 45.11 -29.79 -28.37
CA LYS A 79 44.64 -29.86 -26.97
C LYS A 79 44.97 -28.58 -26.21
N GLN A 80 46.19 -28.06 -26.36
CA GLN A 80 46.61 -26.80 -25.74
C GLN A 80 45.72 -25.63 -26.19
N VAL A 81 45.52 -25.45 -27.50
CA VAL A 81 44.66 -24.37 -28.03
C VAL A 81 43.20 -24.51 -27.54
N VAL A 82 42.69 -25.74 -27.45
CA VAL A 82 41.35 -25.98 -26.91
C VAL A 82 41.28 -25.63 -25.42
N GLN A 83 42.32 -25.95 -24.65
CA GLN A 83 42.39 -25.63 -23.24
C GLN A 83 42.53 -24.11 -23.01
N ASP A 84 43.46 -23.45 -23.70
CA ASP A 84 43.64 -22.00 -23.64
C ASP A 84 42.35 -21.26 -24.02
N ARG A 85 41.65 -21.73 -25.06
CA ARG A 85 40.35 -21.17 -25.45
C ARG A 85 39.31 -21.31 -24.34
N LYS A 86 39.25 -22.45 -23.65
CA LYS A 86 38.33 -22.65 -22.53
C LYS A 86 38.66 -21.69 -21.39
N GLU A 87 39.92 -21.58 -21.02
CA GLU A 87 40.38 -20.69 -19.94
C GLU A 87 40.08 -19.21 -20.25
N ILE A 88 40.34 -18.77 -21.49
CA ILE A 88 39.99 -17.42 -21.94
C ILE A 88 38.47 -17.20 -21.86
N VAL A 89 37.67 -18.15 -22.35
CA VAL A 89 36.20 -18.04 -22.30
C VAL A 89 35.71 -17.98 -20.85
N ASP A 90 36.24 -18.80 -19.95
CA ASP A 90 35.84 -18.83 -18.55
C ASP A 90 36.25 -17.55 -17.82
N PHE A 91 37.44 -17.01 -18.11
CA PHE A 91 37.87 -15.72 -17.59
C PHE A 91 36.97 -14.57 -18.08
N LEU A 92 36.63 -14.55 -19.36
CA LEU A 92 35.76 -13.54 -19.95
C LEU A 92 34.33 -13.64 -19.39
N LYS A 93 33.80 -14.85 -19.19
CA LYS A 93 32.49 -15.07 -18.55
C LYS A 93 32.47 -14.56 -17.12
N LYS A 94 33.45 -14.96 -16.29
CA LYS A 94 33.57 -14.48 -14.91
C LYS A 94 33.71 -12.97 -14.84
N SER A 95 34.52 -12.39 -15.71
CA SER A 95 34.68 -10.93 -15.79
C SER A 95 33.39 -10.24 -16.21
N LEU A 96 32.63 -10.82 -17.14
CA LEU A 96 31.35 -10.27 -17.58
C LEU A 96 30.30 -10.35 -16.47
N GLU A 97 30.21 -11.47 -15.77
CA GLU A 97 29.31 -11.67 -14.61
C GLU A 97 29.64 -10.66 -13.51
N GLN A 98 30.91 -10.54 -13.12
CA GLN A 98 31.33 -9.55 -12.13
C GLN A 98 30.96 -8.11 -12.53
N ARG A 99 31.12 -7.75 -13.81
CA ARG A 99 30.71 -6.42 -14.30
C ARG A 99 29.20 -6.25 -14.29
N GLN A 100 28.43 -7.31 -14.53
CA GLN A 100 26.98 -7.27 -14.49
C GLN A 100 26.48 -7.10 -13.04
N ASP A 101 27.13 -7.76 -12.09
CA ASP A 101 26.85 -7.60 -10.65
C ASP A 101 27.20 -6.17 -10.20
N ASP A 102 28.38 -5.66 -10.54
CA ASP A 102 28.79 -4.27 -10.26
C ASP A 102 27.77 -3.25 -10.81
N ILE A 103 27.27 -3.46 -12.04
CA ILE A 103 26.27 -2.60 -12.67
C ILE A 103 24.95 -2.65 -11.88
N SER A 104 24.55 -3.83 -11.42
CA SER A 104 23.32 -4.02 -10.66
C SER A 104 23.41 -3.34 -9.29
N ASP A 105 24.51 -3.53 -8.56
CA ASP A 105 24.75 -2.87 -7.27
C ASP A 105 24.78 -1.33 -7.40
N LEU A 106 25.44 -0.81 -8.44
CA LEU A 106 25.47 0.63 -8.72
C LEU A 106 24.08 1.15 -9.09
N HIS A 107 23.27 0.37 -9.81
CA HIS A 107 21.92 0.73 -10.17
C HIS A 107 21.01 0.82 -8.93
N ASP A 108 21.07 -0.17 -8.05
CA ASP A 108 20.30 -0.20 -6.80
C ASP A 108 20.71 0.96 -5.88
N ARG A 109 22.01 1.25 -5.79
CA ARG A 109 22.51 2.41 -5.04
C ARG A 109 22.03 3.73 -5.62
N LEU A 110 22.00 3.86 -6.96
CA LEU A 110 21.50 5.05 -7.63
C LEU A 110 20.01 5.24 -7.37
N LEU A 111 19.21 4.17 -7.46
CA LEU A 111 17.79 4.21 -7.14
C LEU A 111 17.54 4.61 -5.68
N GLY A 112 18.28 4.03 -4.74
CA GLY A 112 18.19 4.39 -3.32
C GLY A 112 18.54 5.86 -3.06
N LEU A 113 19.61 6.38 -3.69
CA LEU A 113 19.97 7.80 -3.60
C LEU A 113 18.93 8.72 -4.23
N GLN A 114 18.31 8.31 -5.35
CA GLN A 114 17.26 9.07 -6.00
C GLN A 114 16.00 9.15 -5.12
N GLN A 115 15.59 8.02 -4.50
CA GLN A 115 14.47 7.99 -3.56
C GLN A 115 14.76 8.84 -2.30
N ALA A 116 15.96 8.75 -1.73
CA ALA A 116 16.37 9.57 -0.60
C ALA A 116 16.33 11.07 -0.95
N LYS A 117 16.82 11.45 -2.12
CA LYS A 117 16.76 12.82 -2.62
C LYS A 117 15.32 13.30 -2.80
N ASP A 118 14.46 12.48 -3.39
CA ASP A 118 13.07 12.85 -3.66
C ASP A 118 12.26 13.00 -2.35
N THR A 119 12.49 12.12 -1.37
CA THR A 119 11.89 12.22 -0.03
C THR A 119 12.40 13.43 0.76
N GLU A 120 13.70 13.73 0.72
CA GLU A 120 14.24 14.97 1.31
C GLU A 120 13.62 16.21 0.66
N LYS A 121 13.49 16.21 -0.67
CA LYS A 121 12.87 17.31 -1.41
C LYS A 121 11.41 17.52 -0.99
N GLU A 122 10.62 16.45 -0.89
CA GLU A 122 9.23 16.51 -0.42
C GLU A 122 9.14 17.02 1.03
N ASN A 123 10.06 16.58 1.90
CA ASN A 123 10.16 17.08 3.28
C ASN A 123 10.50 18.58 3.33
N TYR A 124 11.41 19.06 2.48
CA TYR A 124 11.71 20.49 2.40
C TYR A 124 10.55 21.32 1.82
N GLU A 125 9.85 20.80 0.81
CA GLU A 125 8.68 21.46 0.23
C GLU A 125 7.52 21.56 1.25
N THR A 126 7.27 20.50 2.01
CA THR A 126 6.27 20.49 3.09
C THR A 126 6.65 21.44 4.23
N GLN A 127 7.91 21.47 4.67
CA GLN A 127 8.36 22.45 5.66
C GLN A 127 8.26 23.89 5.15
N LEU A 128 8.62 24.15 3.90
CA LEU A 128 8.53 25.48 3.30
C LEU A 128 7.08 25.97 3.21
N THR A 129 6.16 25.09 2.80
CA THR A 129 4.73 25.42 2.74
C THR A 129 4.15 25.64 4.13
N GLN A 130 4.53 24.83 5.11
CA GLN A 130 4.12 25.01 6.51
C GLN A 130 4.63 26.33 7.09
N HIS A 131 5.91 26.68 6.92
CA HIS A 131 6.45 27.97 7.39
C HIS A 131 5.82 29.17 6.68
N LYS A 132 5.52 29.06 5.37
CA LYS A 132 4.77 30.10 4.66
C LYS A 132 3.37 30.29 5.24
N ARG A 133 2.68 29.19 5.56
CA ARG A 133 1.35 29.23 6.19
C ARG A 133 1.42 29.86 7.57
N GLU A 134 2.32 29.41 8.43
CA GLU A 134 2.53 29.95 9.78
C GLU A 134 2.85 31.45 9.73
N SER A 135 3.76 31.87 8.85
CA SER A 135 4.10 33.29 8.68
C SER A 135 2.90 34.11 8.20
N GLN A 136 2.07 33.56 7.32
CA GLN A 136 0.87 34.24 6.84
C GLN A 136 -0.18 34.35 7.96
N GLU A 137 -0.40 33.29 8.74
CA GLU A 137 -1.30 33.30 9.91
C GLU A 137 -0.84 34.33 10.96
N VAL A 138 0.46 34.40 11.25
CA VAL A 138 1.02 35.42 12.17
C VAL A 138 0.81 36.83 11.62
N LYS A 139 1.03 37.04 10.32
CA LYS A 139 0.81 38.33 9.66
C LYS A 139 -0.67 38.75 9.74
N ASP A 140 -1.59 37.83 9.49
CA ASP A 140 -3.03 38.10 9.53
C ASP A 140 -3.48 38.40 10.97
N ARG A 141 -2.96 37.66 11.96
CA ARG A 141 -3.19 37.92 13.38
C ARG A 141 -2.71 39.32 13.77
N LEU A 142 -1.46 39.69 13.47
CA LEU A 142 -0.92 41.01 13.79
C LEU A 142 -1.64 42.14 13.06
N THR A 143 -2.12 41.88 11.83
CA THR A 143 -2.91 42.85 11.07
C THR A 143 -4.28 43.07 11.71
N SER A 144 -4.95 41.99 12.15
CA SER A 144 -6.21 42.08 12.88
C SER A 144 -6.05 42.84 14.21
N GLU A 145 -4.96 42.60 14.93
CA GLU A 145 -4.66 43.30 16.18
C GLU A 145 -4.41 44.80 15.93
N ASN A 146 -3.63 45.14 14.91
CA ASN A 146 -3.44 46.54 14.50
C ASN A 146 -4.74 47.23 14.12
N MET A 147 -5.66 46.55 13.42
CA MET A 147 -6.98 47.11 13.11
C MET A 147 -7.79 47.38 14.38
N ILE A 148 -7.79 46.45 15.34
CA ILE A 148 -8.49 46.63 16.62
C ILE A 148 -7.87 47.77 17.43
N LEU A 149 -6.53 47.84 17.49
CA LEU A 149 -5.82 48.93 18.17
C LEU A 149 -6.08 50.28 17.51
N GLY A 150 -6.12 50.34 16.17
CA GLY A 150 -6.52 51.53 15.42
C GLY A 150 -7.95 51.98 15.76
N GLY A 151 -8.90 51.04 15.86
CA GLY A 151 -10.25 51.33 16.30
C GLY A 151 -10.30 51.88 17.73
N LYS A 152 -9.59 51.25 18.67
CA LYS A 152 -9.48 51.74 20.06
C LYS A 152 -8.87 53.13 20.15
N LEU A 153 -7.85 53.42 19.33
CA LEU A 153 -7.21 54.73 19.27
C LEU A 153 -8.19 55.79 18.77
N SER A 154 -8.95 55.51 17.70
CA SER A 154 -9.99 56.41 17.19
C SER A 154 -11.05 56.71 18.26
N SER A 155 -11.53 55.70 19.00
CA SER A 155 -12.47 55.92 20.10
C SER A 155 -11.87 56.75 21.24
N LEU A 156 -10.57 56.60 21.52
CA LEU A 156 -9.88 57.39 22.53
C LEU A 156 -9.71 58.85 22.09
N GLU A 157 -9.42 59.08 20.81
CA GLU A 157 -9.36 60.42 20.22
C GLU A 157 -10.72 61.11 20.27
N GLU A 158 -11.80 60.42 19.91
CA GLU A 158 -13.17 60.91 20.03
C GLU A 158 -13.51 61.26 21.48
N PHE A 159 -13.18 60.39 22.44
CA PHE A 159 -13.38 60.65 23.85
C PHE A 159 -12.61 61.89 24.33
N LYS A 160 -11.36 62.07 23.87
CA LYS A 160 -10.56 63.25 24.20
C LYS A 160 -11.24 64.52 23.67
N VAL A 161 -11.69 64.53 22.43
CA VAL A 161 -12.41 65.68 21.82
C VAL A 161 -13.71 65.98 22.58
N GLN A 162 -14.49 64.95 22.93
CA GLN A 162 -15.71 65.12 23.72
C GLN A 162 -15.42 65.72 25.10
N LYS A 163 -14.38 65.24 25.79
CA LYS A 163 -13.94 65.78 27.07
C LYS A 163 -13.56 67.26 26.96
N GLU A 164 -12.79 67.62 25.94
CA GLU A 164 -12.33 69.00 25.74
C GLU A 164 -13.50 69.94 25.43
N ASN A 165 -14.43 69.51 24.57
CA ASN A 165 -15.69 70.23 24.32
C ASN A 165 -16.52 70.42 25.58
N LEU A 166 -16.58 69.39 26.45
CA LEU A 166 -17.32 69.48 27.71
C LEU A 166 -16.65 70.44 28.70
N MET A 167 -15.32 70.37 28.83
CA MET A 167 -14.53 71.30 29.65
C MET A 167 -14.72 72.74 29.19
N GLN A 168 -14.73 72.99 27.88
CA GLN A 168 -14.98 74.32 27.34
C GLN A 168 -16.39 74.82 27.66
N LYS A 169 -17.42 73.97 27.54
CA LYS A 169 -18.79 74.32 27.95
C LYS A 169 -18.88 74.66 29.44
N PHE A 170 -18.16 73.93 30.30
CA PHE A 170 -18.11 74.24 31.73
C PHE A 170 -17.48 75.61 31.98
N ALA A 171 -16.34 75.92 31.37
CA ALA A 171 -15.71 77.24 31.47
C ALA A 171 -16.63 78.37 30.96
N ASP A 172 -17.34 78.15 29.85
CA ASP A 172 -18.33 79.10 29.32
C ASP A 172 -19.52 79.30 30.28
N MET A 173 -19.94 78.26 31.01
CA MET A 173 -20.99 78.40 32.01
C MET A 173 -20.51 79.10 33.28
N GLU A 174 -19.30 78.79 33.76
CA GLU A 174 -18.69 79.47 34.91
C GLU A 174 -18.53 80.97 34.65
N THR A 175 -18.03 81.35 33.47
CA THR A 175 -17.89 82.76 33.08
C THR A 175 -19.24 83.48 32.98
N LYS A 176 -20.28 82.83 32.44
CA LYS A 176 -21.64 83.39 32.41
C LYS A 176 -22.23 83.55 33.81
N LEU A 177 -21.98 82.58 34.70
CA LEU A 177 -22.48 82.61 36.08
C LEU A 177 -21.80 83.72 36.88
N GLN A 178 -20.48 83.85 36.75
CA GLN A 178 -19.73 84.96 37.35
C GLN A 178 -20.24 86.32 36.85
N LYS A 179 -20.49 86.45 35.54
CA LYS A 179 -21.07 87.68 34.98
C LYS A 179 -22.47 87.97 35.53
N GLN A 180 -23.32 86.94 35.69
CA GLN A 180 -24.64 87.11 36.30
C GLN A 180 -24.55 87.54 37.77
N GLU A 181 -23.59 87.01 38.54
CA GLU A 181 -23.33 87.44 39.91
C GLU A 181 -22.90 88.91 39.96
N GLU A 182 -22.00 89.33 39.06
CA GLU A 182 -21.57 90.72 38.92
C GLU A 182 -22.75 91.65 38.56
N ASP A 183 -23.53 91.30 37.53
CA ASP A 183 -24.72 92.05 37.10
C ASP A 183 -25.77 92.14 38.23
N HIS A 184 -25.95 91.06 39.00
CA HIS A 184 -26.88 91.03 40.13
C HIS A 184 -26.39 91.90 41.28
N ASN A 185 -25.10 91.83 41.63
CA ASN A 185 -24.49 92.68 42.64
C ASN A 185 -24.58 94.16 42.26
N GLU A 186 -24.36 94.51 40.99
CA GLU A 186 -24.55 95.87 40.49
C GLU A 186 -26.02 96.31 40.61
N THR A 187 -26.96 95.41 40.28
CA THR A 187 -28.39 95.67 40.44
C THR A 187 -28.77 95.91 41.89
N ILE A 188 -28.28 95.09 42.82
CA ILE A 188 -28.48 95.28 44.27
C ILE A 188 -27.93 96.63 44.69
N TYR A 189 -26.69 96.95 44.33
CA TYR A 189 -26.07 98.24 44.67
C TYR A 189 -26.88 99.43 44.14
N ASN A 190 -27.38 99.37 42.89
CA ASN A 190 -28.22 100.40 42.30
C ASN A 190 -29.58 100.52 43.00
N LEU A 191 -30.19 99.40 43.39
CA LEU A 191 -31.44 99.38 44.17
C LEU A 191 -31.24 99.94 45.57
N GLU A 192 -30.17 99.59 46.26
CA GLU A 192 -29.81 100.13 47.57
C GLU A 192 -29.57 101.64 47.48
N ARG A 193 -28.79 102.08 46.50
CA ARG A 193 -28.55 103.51 46.23
C ARG A 193 -29.87 104.24 45.98
N LYS A 194 -30.74 103.70 45.12
CA LYS A 194 -32.05 104.28 44.83
C LYS A 194 -32.95 104.31 46.05
N ALA A 195 -32.98 103.24 46.85
CA ALA A 195 -33.75 103.17 48.09
C ALA A 195 -33.27 104.19 49.12
N VAL A 196 -31.96 104.44 49.23
CA VAL A 196 -31.43 105.50 50.10
C VAL A 196 -31.89 106.88 49.63
N VAL A 197 -31.77 107.17 48.33
CA VAL A 197 -32.22 108.44 47.74
C VAL A 197 -33.72 108.62 47.90
N ASP A 198 -34.52 107.60 47.59
CA ASP A 198 -35.97 107.63 47.73
C ASP A 198 -36.40 107.72 49.19
N LYS A 199 -35.71 107.06 50.13
CA LYS A 199 -35.95 107.20 51.57
C LYS A 199 -35.72 108.63 52.03
N ASP A 200 -34.66 109.28 51.56
CA ASP A 200 -34.41 110.69 51.89
C ASP A 200 -35.40 111.63 51.20
N ARG A 201 -35.81 111.35 49.96
CA ARG A 201 -36.90 112.05 49.27
C ARG A 201 -38.21 111.92 50.04
N LEU A 202 -38.57 110.71 50.46
CA LEU A 202 -39.76 110.40 51.26
C LEU A 202 -39.69 111.05 52.63
N LYS A 203 -38.53 111.11 53.31
CA LYS A 203 -38.40 111.86 54.57
C LYS A 203 -38.70 113.34 54.35
N LYS A 204 -38.13 113.96 53.30
CA LYS A 204 -38.41 115.36 52.95
C LYS A 204 -39.89 115.56 52.64
N GLU A 205 -40.48 114.68 51.83
CA GLU A 205 -41.89 114.72 51.49
C GLU A 205 -42.80 114.44 52.69
N MET A 206 -42.43 113.52 53.59
CA MET A 206 -43.14 113.23 54.83
C MET A 206 -43.09 114.42 55.77
N VAL A 207 -41.96 115.10 55.93
CA VAL A 207 -41.89 116.34 56.72
C VAL A 207 -42.80 117.41 56.13
N LEU A 208 -42.78 117.59 54.80
CA LEU A 208 -43.70 118.47 54.08
C LEU A 208 -45.16 118.08 54.26
N ARG A 209 -45.50 116.79 54.11
CA ARG A 209 -46.84 116.25 54.28
C ARG A 209 -47.29 116.28 55.71
N VAL A 210 -46.45 116.05 56.72
CA VAL A 210 -46.79 116.19 58.14
C VAL A 210 -47.04 117.66 58.46
N ASN A 211 -46.29 118.59 57.87
CA ASN A 211 -46.60 120.01 58.00
C ASN A 211 -47.94 120.35 57.32
N ASN A 212 -48.19 119.84 56.11
CA ASN A 212 -49.46 120.03 55.40
C ASN A 212 -50.62 119.31 56.07
N VAL A 213 -50.43 118.10 56.60
CA VAL A 213 -51.40 117.29 57.33
C VAL A 213 -51.61 117.88 58.69
N ALA A 214 -50.63 118.50 59.36
CA ALA A 214 -50.88 119.26 60.59
C ALA A 214 -51.73 120.51 60.27
N ALA A 215 -51.50 121.16 59.12
CA ALA A 215 -52.32 122.27 58.65
C ALA A 215 -53.73 121.82 58.22
N GLU A 216 -53.86 120.67 57.56
CA GLU A 216 -55.11 120.05 57.14
C GLU A 216 -55.81 119.32 58.29
N PHE A 217 -55.12 118.78 59.31
CA PHE A 217 -55.73 118.20 60.53
C PHE A 217 -56.35 119.32 61.34
N ARG A 218 -55.72 120.50 61.42
CA ARG A 218 -56.38 121.69 61.97
C ARG A 218 -57.65 122.08 61.19
N LYS A 219 -57.74 121.72 59.91
CA LYS A 219 -58.84 122.03 58.97
C LYS A 219 -59.92 120.95 58.87
N VAL A 220 -59.53 119.68 59.01
CA VAL A 220 -60.30 118.45 58.77
C VAL A 220 -60.63 117.73 60.09
N SER A 221 -59.94 118.03 61.19
CA SER A 221 -60.48 117.78 62.54
C SER A 221 -61.80 118.54 62.76
N ASN A 222 -62.07 119.57 61.95
CA ASN A 222 -63.37 120.22 61.86
C ASN A 222 -64.36 119.52 60.90
N LYS A 223 -64.03 118.37 60.29
CA LYS A 223 -64.84 117.73 59.24
C LYS A 223 -64.71 116.20 59.18
N GLN A 224 -65.17 115.55 60.26
CA GLN A 224 -65.74 114.18 60.41
C GLN A 224 -65.15 112.94 59.66
N MET A 225 -64.76 111.97 60.50
CA MET A 225 -64.82 110.48 60.49
C MET A 225 -65.56 109.74 59.35
N ALA A 226 -65.39 108.43 59.06
CA ALA A 226 -64.47 107.31 59.37
C ALA A 226 -65.03 105.97 58.79
N ASP A 227 -66.21 105.98 58.16
CA ASP A 227 -66.95 104.75 57.86
C ASP A 227 -66.70 104.13 56.48
N THR A 228 -66.32 104.91 55.45
CA THR A 228 -65.99 104.35 54.12
C THR A 228 -64.73 103.48 54.15
N THR A 229 -63.75 103.80 55.00
CA THR A 229 -62.49 103.05 55.12
C THR A 229 -62.69 101.66 55.70
N LYS A 230 -63.62 101.48 56.63
CA LYS A 230 -63.89 100.16 57.25
C LYS A 230 -64.50 99.17 56.27
N ARG A 231 -65.32 99.63 55.32
CA ARG A 231 -65.94 98.78 54.31
C ARG A 231 -64.91 98.23 53.32
N ASN A 232 -64.00 99.08 52.83
CA ASN A 232 -62.95 98.67 51.90
C ASN A 232 -61.97 97.67 52.53
N ILE A 233 -61.68 97.78 53.84
CA ILE A 233 -60.82 96.82 54.54
C ILE A 233 -61.45 95.41 54.54
N ARG A 234 -62.77 95.30 54.78
CA ARG A 234 -63.44 93.99 54.83
C ARG A 234 -63.45 93.30 53.46
N GLU A 235 -63.71 94.04 52.38
CA GLU A 235 -63.64 93.48 51.02
C GLU A 235 -62.22 93.02 50.66
N ASN A 236 -61.20 93.79 51.01
CA ASN A 236 -59.81 93.43 50.71
C ASN A 236 -59.36 92.17 51.48
N VAL A 237 -59.77 92.03 52.75
CA VAL A 237 -59.50 90.81 53.54
C VAL A 237 -60.16 89.58 52.91
N SER A 238 -61.39 89.69 52.43
CA SER A 238 -62.10 88.58 51.77
C SER A 238 -61.41 88.14 50.47
N ILE A 239 -61.01 89.09 49.63
CA ILE A 239 -60.32 88.81 48.36
C ILE A 239 -58.95 88.17 48.63
N ASN A 240 -58.18 88.68 49.60
CA ASN A 240 -56.89 88.09 49.98
C ASN A 240 -57.02 86.66 50.50
N ALA A 241 -58.09 86.34 51.25
CA ALA A 241 -58.35 84.98 51.71
C ALA A 241 -58.64 84.02 50.54
N GLN A 242 -59.35 84.48 49.50
CA GLN A 242 -59.59 83.68 48.29
C GLN A 242 -58.30 83.51 47.45
N LEU A 243 -57.49 84.55 47.31
CA LEU A 243 -56.19 84.47 46.64
C LEU A 243 -55.24 83.50 47.33
N ALA A 244 -55.22 83.48 48.67
CA ALA A 244 -54.41 82.54 49.45
C ALA A 244 -54.82 81.08 49.16
N LYS A 245 -56.13 80.77 49.16
CA LYS A 245 -56.63 79.43 48.81
C LYS A 245 -56.29 79.01 47.39
N MET A 246 -56.43 79.93 46.42
CA MET A 246 -56.05 79.64 45.03
C MET A 246 -54.54 79.40 44.89
N SER A 247 -53.72 80.18 45.58
CA SER A 247 -52.26 80.00 45.60
C SER A 247 -51.85 78.66 46.20
N GLU A 248 -52.50 78.23 47.28
CA GLU A 248 -52.26 76.92 47.90
C GLU A 248 -52.62 75.78 46.94
N LYS A 249 -53.79 75.86 46.27
CA LYS A 249 -54.18 74.87 45.27
C LYS A 249 -53.23 74.83 44.07
N THR A 250 -52.71 75.98 43.63
CA THR A 250 -51.69 76.02 42.57
C THR A 250 -50.41 75.34 43.00
N LYS A 251 -49.97 75.50 44.26
CA LYS A 251 -48.77 74.81 44.78
C LYS A 251 -48.94 73.30 44.81
N GLU A 252 -50.09 72.79 45.26
CA GLU A 252 -50.40 71.35 45.24
C GLU A 252 -50.33 70.78 43.83
N LEU A 253 -50.97 71.44 42.85
CA LEU A 253 -50.97 70.98 41.46
C LEU A 253 -49.57 71.01 40.82
N VAL A 254 -48.74 71.98 41.19
CA VAL A 254 -47.33 72.02 40.74
C VAL A 254 -46.55 70.84 41.32
N GLN A 255 -46.70 70.56 42.61
CA GLN A 255 -46.06 69.40 43.24
C GLN A 255 -46.50 68.08 42.60
N GLU A 256 -47.80 67.88 42.39
CA GLU A 256 -48.33 66.68 41.72
C GLU A 256 -47.77 66.55 40.29
N ASN A 257 -47.66 67.66 39.54
CA ASN A 257 -47.08 67.64 38.20
C ASN A 257 -45.60 67.25 38.23
N ASP A 258 -44.83 67.76 39.19
CA ASP A 258 -43.41 67.45 39.35
C ASP A 258 -43.20 65.98 39.72
N ASP A 259 -44.02 65.42 40.63
CA ASP A 259 -44.00 64.01 40.99
C ASP A 259 -44.34 63.11 39.79
N LEU A 260 -45.37 63.47 39.01
CA LEU A 260 -45.75 62.76 37.80
C LEU A 260 -44.62 62.80 36.75
N ARG A 261 -43.94 63.94 36.57
CA ARG A 261 -42.79 64.06 35.67
C ARG A 261 -41.61 63.19 36.14
N GLN A 262 -41.36 63.14 37.44
CA GLN A 262 -40.31 62.30 37.99
C GLN A 262 -40.61 60.80 37.77
N ASN A 263 -41.87 60.39 37.96
CA ASN A 263 -42.31 59.02 37.71
C ASN A 263 -42.24 58.66 36.21
N ASP A 264 -42.69 59.53 35.32
CA ASP A 264 -42.55 59.34 33.86
C ASP A 264 -41.08 59.16 33.45
N LYS A 265 -40.17 59.98 34.01
CA LYS A 265 -38.73 59.84 33.76
C LYS A 265 -38.18 58.49 34.25
N LYS A 266 -38.58 58.03 35.45
CA LYS A 266 -38.18 56.71 35.97
C LYS A 266 -38.70 55.58 35.10
N GLN A 267 -39.95 55.63 34.66
CA GLN A 267 -40.54 54.62 33.79
C GLN A 267 -39.85 54.56 32.42
N LYS A 268 -39.55 55.72 31.82
CA LYS A 268 -38.77 55.78 30.57
C LYS A 268 -37.40 55.13 30.70
N MET A 269 -36.68 55.40 31.79
CA MET A 269 -35.39 54.75 32.05
C MET A 269 -35.53 53.23 32.23
N GLN A 270 -36.58 52.75 32.90
CA GLN A 270 -36.83 51.31 33.05
C GLN A 270 -37.14 50.64 31.70
N ILE A 271 -37.93 51.30 30.85
CA ILE A 271 -38.24 50.79 29.50
C ILE A 271 -36.95 50.67 28.68
N GLU A 272 -36.12 51.71 28.66
CA GLU A 272 -34.85 51.70 27.93
C GLU A 272 -33.91 50.57 28.42
N GLN A 273 -33.84 50.34 29.73
CA GLN A 273 -33.08 49.22 30.31
C GLN A 273 -33.63 47.85 29.87
N LEU A 274 -34.95 47.68 29.87
CA LEU A 274 -35.59 46.43 29.45
C LEU A 274 -35.39 46.16 27.95
N GLU A 275 -35.49 47.19 27.10
CA GLU A 275 -35.23 47.09 25.66
C GLU A 275 -33.78 46.69 25.38
N SER A 276 -32.82 47.30 26.10
CA SER A 276 -31.40 46.94 26.00
C SER A 276 -31.15 45.48 26.40
N ILE A 277 -31.73 45.02 27.51
CA ILE A 277 -31.62 43.63 27.95
C ILE A 277 -32.26 42.67 26.93
N GLN A 278 -33.41 43.03 26.38
CA GLN A 278 -34.10 42.23 25.36
C GLN A 278 -33.26 42.09 24.09
N GLU A 279 -32.60 43.16 23.65
CA GLU A 279 -31.71 43.13 22.48
C GLU A 279 -30.48 42.25 22.73
N GLU A 280 -29.87 42.33 23.91
CA GLU A 280 -28.77 41.44 24.30
C GLU A 280 -29.20 39.97 24.35
N LEU A 281 -30.37 39.69 24.92
CA LEU A 281 -30.93 38.34 24.97
C LEU A 281 -31.21 37.81 23.58
N ALA A 282 -31.76 38.63 22.67
CA ALA A 282 -31.98 38.25 21.28
C ALA A 282 -30.66 37.91 20.57
N LYS A 283 -29.60 38.72 20.77
CA LYS A 283 -28.25 38.45 20.22
C LYS A 283 -27.67 37.15 20.76
N LYS A 284 -27.73 36.92 22.08
CA LYS A 284 -27.27 35.68 22.74
C LYS A 284 -28.07 34.46 22.26
N ASN A 285 -29.38 34.58 22.14
CA ASN A 285 -30.22 33.49 21.67
C ASN A 285 -29.92 33.15 20.21
N HIS A 286 -29.69 34.15 19.36
CA HIS A 286 -29.27 33.94 17.98
C HIS A 286 -27.92 33.24 17.86
N SER A 287 -26.91 33.64 18.67
CA SER A 287 -25.63 32.94 18.71
C SER A 287 -25.77 31.51 19.21
N ASN A 288 -26.56 31.29 20.27
CA ASN A 288 -26.82 29.96 20.80
C ASN A 288 -27.52 29.07 19.79
N LEU A 289 -28.49 29.60 19.03
CA LEU A 289 -29.16 28.87 17.95
C LEU A 289 -28.19 28.47 16.83
N LYS A 290 -27.22 29.33 16.48
CA LYS A 290 -26.16 28.97 15.52
C LYS A 290 -25.28 27.84 16.05
N VAL A 291 -24.87 27.92 17.31
CA VAL A 291 -24.08 26.86 17.96
C VAL A 291 -24.87 25.55 18.00
N LEU A 292 -26.14 25.59 18.38
CA LEU A 292 -27.01 24.42 18.39
C LEU A 292 -27.11 23.79 17.00
N LYS A 293 -27.34 24.59 15.95
CA LYS A 293 -27.35 24.10 14.57
C LYS A 293 -26.03 23.45 14.15
N MET A 294 -24.88 24.02 14.53
CA MET A 294 -23.58 23.39 14.27
C MET A 294 -23.42 22.06 15.01
N ILE A 295 -23.77 22.02 16.29
CA ILE A 295 -23.67 20.78 17.09
C ILE A 295 -24.60 19.70 16.51
N THR A 296 -25.84 20.05 16.15
CA THR A 296 -26.78 19.12 15.51
C THR A 296 -26.26 18.62 14.16
N ALA A 297 -25.67 19.50 13.34
CA ALA A 297 -25.07 19.10 12.07
C ALA A 297 -23.89 18.13 12.28
N ARG A 298 -23.03 18.41 13.26
CA ARG A 298 -21.89 17.55 13.62
C ARG A 298 -22.34 16.20 14.17
N ALA A 299 -23.40 16.17 15.00
CA ALA A 299 -23.97 14.94 15.52
C ALA A 299 -24.48 14.04 14.37
N ARG A 300 -25.20 14.61 13.40
CA ARG A 300 -25.63 13.85 12.20
C ARG A 300 -24.46 13.33 11.36
N GLN A 301 -23.39 14.11 11.22
CA GLN A 301 -22.18 13.64 10.54
C GLN A 301 -21.54 12.47 11.29
N GLN A 302 -21.53 12.51 12.62
CA GLN A 302 -21.01 11.41 13.44
C GLN A 302 -21.90 10.16 13.35
N GLU A 303 -23.23 10.31 13.28
CA GLU A 303 -24.15 9.20 13.04
C GLU A 303 -23.85 8.48 11.72
N VAL A 304 -23.62 9.22 10.63
CA VAL A 304 -23.25 8.63 9.33
C VAL A 304 -21.91 7.87 9.41
N VAL A 305 -20.92 8.43 10.09
CA VAL A 305 -19.62 7.74 10.27
C VAL A 305 -19.78 6.47 11.12
N LEU A 306 -20.65 6.49 12.14
CA LEU A 306 -20.95 5.29 12.93
C LEU A 306 -21.62 4.22 12.06
N GLU A 307 -22.61 4.57 11.25
CA GLU A 307 -23.25 3.63 10.31
C GLU A 307 -22.21 3.03 9.31
N GLU A 308 -21.29 3.83 8.79
CA GLU A 308 -20.20 3.35 7.92
C GLU A 308 -19.24 2.38 8.65
N LEU A 309 -18.93 2.66 9.92
CA LEU A 309 -18.09 1.78 10.73
C LEU A 309 -18.78 0.47 11.08
N GLU A 310 -20.07 0.51 11.41
CA GLU A 310 -20.90 -0.68 11.68
C GLU A 310 -20.99 -1.57 10.42
N ALA A 311 -21.20 -0.97 9.24
CA ALA A 311 -21.20 -1.71 7.98
C ALA A 311 -19.83 -2.37 7.72
N ARG A 312 -18.75 -1.65 7.97
CA ARG A 312 -17.39 -2.17 7.81
C ARG A 312 -17.08 -3.31 8.80
N GLU A 313 -17.58 -3.22 10.02
CA GLU A 313 -17.46 -4.28 11.03
C GLU A 313 -18.20 -5.55 10.59
N GLN A 314 -19.38 -5.41 9.99
CA GLN A 314 -20.11 -6.54 9.39
C GLN A 314 -19.31 -7.18 8.24
N ASP A 315 -18.72 -6.38 7.35
CA ASP A 315 -17.87 -6.88 6.27
C ASP A 315 -16.65 -7.63 6.80
N TYR A 316 -16.00 -7.12 7.86
CA TYR A 316 -14.88 -7.81 8.51
C TYR A 316 -15.31 -9.13 9.12
N SER A 317 -16.46 -9.18 9.79
CA SER A 317 -17.01 -10.42 10.36
C SER A 317 -17.28 -11.47 9.28
N GLN A 318 -17.82 -11.06 8.12
CA GLN A 318 -18.02 -11.96 6.99
C GLN A 318 -16.70 -12.47 6.42
N LEU A 319 -15.70 -11.59 6.27
CA LEU A 319 -14.38 -11.97 5.77
C LEU A 319 -13.64 -12.92 6.71
N GLU A 320 -13.82 -12.77 8.03
CA GLU A 320 -13.29 -13.72 9.02
C GLU A 320 -13.95 -15.10 8.90
N GLU A 321 -15.27 -15.14 8.70
CA GLU A 321 -16.01 -16.39 8.45
C GLU A 321 -15.52 -17.08 7.17
N ASP A 322 -15.43 -16.34 6.06
CA ASP A 322 -14.89 -16.82 4.78
C ASP A 322 -13.44 -17.32 4.93
N SER A 323 -12.60 -16.59 5.67
CA SER A 323 -11.21 -17.01 5.91
C SER A 323 -11.15 -18.30 6.73
N SER A 324 -12.00 -18.43 7.75
CA SER A 324 -12.15 -19.66 8.52
C SER A 324 -12.56 -20.84 7.62
N ASP A 325 -13.52 -20.64 6.73
CA ASP A 325 -14.01 -21.70 5.85
C ASP A 325 -12.98 -22.08 4.78
N ILE A 326 -12.24 -21.12 4.22
CA ILE A 326 -11.10 -21.41 3.34
C ILE A 326 -10.01 -22.19 4.08
N ARG A 327 -9.74 -21.88 5.36
CA ARG A 327 -8.77 -22.64 6.16
C ARG A 327 -9.22 -24.09 6.34
N LYS A 328 -10.48 -24.33 6.71
CA LYS A 328 -11.05 -25.68 6.82
C LYS A 328 -10.95 -26.45 5.50
N ASN A 329 -11.33 -25.81 4.39
CA ASN A 329 -11.24 -26.42 3.06
C ASN A 329 -9.78 -26.77 2.68
N ASN A 330 -8.81 -25.91 3.04
CA ASN A 330 -7.40 -26.22 2.83
C ASN A 330 -6.93 -27.39 3.70
N GLU A 331 -7.34 -27.45 4.97
CA GLU A 331 -7.05 -28.59 5.85
C GLU A 331 -7.60 -29.90 5.28
N GLU A 332 -8.86 -29.90 4.81
CA GLU A 332 -9.48 -31.05 4.15
C GLU A 332 -8.73 -31.46 2.87
N LEU A 333 -8.29 -30.49 2.06
CA LEU A 333 -7.51 -30.77 0.85
C LEU A 333 -6.12 -31.34 1.18
N ILE A 334 -5.46 -30.85 2.23
CA ILE A 334 -4.18 -31.39 2.70
C ILE A 334 -4.39 -32.85 3.12
N GLU A 335 -5.41 -33.14 3.92
CA GLU A 335 -5.73 -34.52 4.34
C GLU A 335 -6.04 -35.42 3.13
N GLN A 336 -6.73 -34.92 2.10
CA GLN A 336 -6.95 -35.67 0.86
C GLN A 336 -5.65 -35.95 0.10
N VAL A 337 -4.73 -34.98 0.04
CA VAL A 337 -3.42 -35.15 -0.60
C VAL A 337 -2.60 -36.19 0.15
N GLU A 338 -2.51 -36.10 1.48
CA GLU A 338 -1.81 -37.09 2.32
C GLU A 338 -2.36 -38.51 2.09
N ASN A 339 -3.69 -38.67 2.09
CA ASN A 339 -4.34 -39.94 1.81
C ASN A 339 -4.04 -40.47 0.38
N LEU A 340 -3.92 -39.59 -0.62
CA LEU A 340 -3.57 -39.98 -1.98
C LEU A 340 -2.08 -40.33 -2.10
N GLU A 341 -1.20 -39.63 -1.40
CA GLU A 341 0.23 -39.95 -1.31
C GLU A 341 0.43 -41.33 -0.67
N GLU A 342 -0.25 -41.62 0.44
CA GLU A 342 -0.21 -42.96 1.08
C GLU A 342 -0.70 -44.06 0.12
N LYS A 343 -1.82 -43.82 -0.58
CA LYS A 343 -2.32 -44.76 -1.60
C LYS A 343 -1.31 -44.96 -2.73
N THR A 344 -0.70 -43.89 -3.21
CA THR A 344 0.29 -43.93 -4.29
C THR A 344 1.52 -44.72 -3.87
N SER A 345 2.07 -44.44 -2.68
CA SER A 345 3.17 -45.20 -2.09
C SER A 345 2.81 -46.68 -1.95
N SER A 346 1.60 -47.02 -1.48
CA SER A 346 1.17 -48.42 -1.37
C SER A 346 1.03 -49.13 -2.73
N LEU A 347 0.69 -48.38 -3.78
CA LEU A 347 0.60 -48.90 -5.15
C LEU A 347 1.98 -49.04 -5.78
N GLU A 348 2.91 -48.12 -5.51
CA GLU A 348 4.30 -48.21 -5.91
C GLU A 348 4.98 -49.43 -5.28
N ASP A 349 4.76 -49.67 -3.98
CA ASP A 349 5.27 -50.86 -3.28
C ASP A 349 4.73 -52.16 -3.91
N LYS A 350 3.42 -52.20 -4.19
CA LYS A 350 2.80 -53.35 -4.88
C LYS A 350 3.35 -53.52 -6.30
N LEU A 351 3.56 -52.43 -7.02
CA LEU A 351 4.13 -52.46 -8.36
C LEU A 351 5.54 -53.04 -8.32
N GLN A 352 6.39 -52.54 -7.43
CA GLN A 352 7.74 -53.08 -7.20
C GLN A 352 7.69 -54.57 -6.86
N GLN A 353 6.80 -54.99 -5.95
CA GLN A 353 6.63 -56.40 -5.62
C GLN A 353 6.26 -57.23 -6.87
N THR A 354 5.28 -56.80 -7.66
CA THR A 354 4.90 -57.52 -8.89
C THR A 354 6.02 -57.53 -9.95
N GLU A 355 6.82 -56.47 -10.04
CA GLU A 355 7.99 -56.43 -10.91
C GLU A 355 9.06 -57.43 -10.46
N THR A 356 9.32 -57.54 -9.16
CA THR A 356 10.23 -58.56 -8.61
C THR A 356 9.73 -59.97 -8.89
N GLU A 357 8.44 -60.26 -8.63
CA GLU A 357 7.82 -61.55 -8.93
C GLU A 357 7.87 -61.88 -10.44
N LYS A 358 7.64 -60.88 -11.30
CA LYS A 358 7.78 -61.01 -12.75
C LYS A 358 9.23 -61.33 -13.15
N HIS A 359 10.21 -60.63 -12.59
CA HIS A 359 11.63 -60.89 -12.86
C HIS A 359 12.03 -62.30 -12.41
N GLU A 360 11.57 -62.74 -11.24
CA GLU A 360 11.76 -64.12 -10.78
C GLU A 360 11.11 -65.15 -11.70
N ALA A 361 9.90 -64.88 -12.19
CA ALA A 361 9.20 -65.73 -13.14
C ALA A 361 9.91 -65.80 -14.50
N ILE A 362 10.42 -64.66 -15.02
CA ILE A 362 11.23 -64.62 -16.25
C ILE A 362 12.52 -65.43 -16.05
N ALA A 363 13.25 -65.20 -14.96
CA ALA A 363 14.47 -65.96 -14.67
C ALA A 363 14.18 -67.47 -14.53
N ALA A 364 13.05 -67.84 -13.91
CA ALA A 364 12.63 -69.23 -13.83
C ALA A 364 12.28 -69.81 -15.22
N LYS A 365 11.65 -69.01 -16.09
CA LYS A 365 11.34 -69.39 -17.47
C LYS A 365 12.62 -69.58 -18.29
N GLU A 366 13.57 -68.66 -18.25
CA GLU A 366 14.85 -68.77 -18.94
C GLU A 366 15.61 -70.02 -18.49
N ARG A 367 15.68 -70.28 -17.17
CA ARG A 367 16.26 -71.52 -16.63
C ARG A 367 15.56 -72.78 -17.15
N LEU A 368 14.24 -72.75 -17.29
CA LEU A 368 13.47 -73.87 -17.86
C LEU A 368 13.76 -74.04 -19.36
N GLU A 369 13.87 -72.95 -20.12
CA GLU A 369 14.28 -72.98 -21.52
C GLU A 369 15.70 -73.57 -21.67
N ASP A 370 16.64 -73.22 -20.79
CA ASP A 370 17.99 -73.80 -20.75
C ASP A 370 17.97 -75.31 -20.46
N ILE A 371 17.18 -75.75 -19.48
CA ILE A 371 17.03 -77.17 -19.16
C ILE A 371 16.38 -77.93 -20.33
N LEU A 372 15.34 -77.37 -20.94
CA LEU A 372 14.64 -77.98 -22.06
C LEU A 372 15.50 -78.03 -23.32
N THR A 373 16.28 -76.98 -23.61
CA THR A 373 17.22 -76.97 -24.74
C THR A 373 18.36 -77.96 -24.52
N ALA A 374 18.89 -78.08 -23.29
CA ALA A 374 19.87 -79.10 -22.93
C ALA A 374 19.29 -80.52 -23.10
N ALA A 375 18.06 -80.76 -22.62
CA ALA A 375 17.37 -82.04 -22.78
C ALA A 375 17.09 -82.35 -24.27
N ALA A 376 16.59 -81.38 -25.03
CA ALA A 376 16.34 -81.52 -26.47
C ALA A 376 17.64 -81.77 -27.26
N TYR A 377 18.75 -81.13 -26.88
CA TYR A 377 20.07 -81.40 -27.45
C TYR A 377 20.52 -82.84 -27.18
N THR A 378 20.38 -83.32 -25.94
CA THR A 378 20.70 -84.72 -25.60
C THR A 378 19.80 -85.74 -26.34
N LEU A 379 18.50 -85.44 -26.53
CA LEU A 379 17.58 -86.28 -27.30
C LEU A 379 17.87 -86.24 -28.81
N LYS A 380 18.24 -85.08 -29.35
CA LYS A 380 18.65 -84.93 -30.75
C LYS A 380 19.92 -85.73 -31.01
N GLN A 381 20.91 -85.64 -30.13
CA GLN A 381 22.13 -86.46 -30.19
C GLN A 381 21.80 -87.96 -30.19
N ALA A 382 20.81 -88.39 -29.39
CA ALA A 382 20.36 -89.78 -29.33
C ALA A 382 19.61 -90.29 -30.57
N THR A 383 19.09 -89.41 -31.43
CA THR A 383 18.31 -89.77 -32.63
C THR A 383 19.09 -89.61 -33.94
N THR A 384 20.20 -88.87 -33.94
CA THR A 384 21.06 -88.71 -35.13
C THR A 384 22.22 -89.71 -35.22
N GLU A 385 22.49 -90.49 -34.16
CA GLU A 385 23.49 -91.55 -34.18
C GLU A 385 22.87 -92.93 -34.51
N THR A 386 22.83 -93.19 -35.83
CA THR A 386 22.91 -94.50 -36.53
C THR A 386 21.84 -95.58 -36.31
N ASP A 387 21.09 -95.83 -37.40
CA ASP A 387 20.91 -97.17 -37.96
C ASP A 387 22.30 -97.82 -38.13
N THR A 388 22.63 -98.82 -37.31
CA THR A 388 23.56 -99.96 -37.61
C THR A 388 23.74 -100.82 -36.35
N ASP A 389 23.59 -102.14 -36.50
CA ASP A 389 23.82 -103.17 -35.47
C ASP A 389 25.31 -103.22 -35.04
N ASP A 390 25.70 -102.39 -34.08
CA ASP A 390 27.02 -102.45 -33.43
C ASP A 390 26.87 -102.42 -31.88
N PRO A 391 27.41 -103.40 -31.12
CA PRO A 391 27.36 -103.43 -29.66
C PRO A 391 28.06 -102.26 -28.95
N SER A 392 28.81 -101.41 -29.66
CA SER A 392 29.31 -100.12 -29.12
C SER A 392 28.21 -99.07 -28.91
N VAL A 393 27.03 -99.22 -29.53
CA VAL A 393 25.91 -98.27 -29.41
C VAL A 393 25.22 -98.38 -28.04
N ALA A 394 25.19 -99.58 -27.44
CA ALA A 394 24.55 -99.82 -26.15
C ALA A 394 25.22 -99.03 -25.00
N VAL A 395 26.57 -99.06 -24.95
CA VAL A 395 27.34 -98.35 -23.90
C VAL A 395 27.23 -96.82 -24.06
N LYS A 396 27.19 -96.31 -25.30
CA LYS A 396 26.97 -94.88 -25.55
C LYS A 396 25.55 -94.47 -25.17
N ARG A 397 24.54 -95.28 -25.49
CA ARG A 397 23.15 -95.05 -25.11
C ARG A 397 22.97 -95.04 -23.59
N GLU A 398 23.67 -95.91 -22.87
CA GLU A 398 23.68 -95.95 -21.40
C GLU A 398 24.31 -94.68 -20.80
N THR A 399 25.48 -94.25 -21.29
CA THR A 399 26.09 -92.98 -20.86
C THR A 399 25.26 -91.73 -21.22
N MET A 400 24.47 -91.79 -22.29
CA MET A 400 23.55 -90.72 -22.69
C MET A 400 22.28 -90.71 -21.84
N ILE A 401 21.74 -91.88 -21.51
CA ILE A 401 20.62 -92.03 -20.56
C ILE A 401 21.05 -91.51 -19.19
N ASP A 402 22.26 -91.81 -18.74
CA ASP A 402 22.82 -91.29 -17.48
C ASP A 402 22.99 -89.76 -17.50
N ARG A 403 23.44 -89.18 -18.62
CA ARG A 403 23.48 -87.72 -18.78
C ARG A 403 22.09 -87.08 -18.75
N LEU A 404 21.09 -87.72 -19.38
CA LEU A 404 19.71 -87.24 -19.39
C LEU A 404 19.07 -87.37 -18.00
N LEU A 405 19.39 -88.44 -17.27
CA LEU A 405 19.04 -88.63 -15.86
C LEU A 405 19.70 -87.57 -14.97
N LEU A 406 20.95 -87.19 -15.24
CA LEU A 406 21.64 -86.13 -14.51
C LEU A 406 20.96 -84.77 -14.73
N VAL A 407 20.62 -84.44 -15.98
CA VAL A 407 19.89 -83.21 -16.33
C VAL A 407 18.50 -83.20 -15.66
N LEU A 408 17.76 -84.30 -15.71
CA LEU A 408 16.44 -84.40 -15.07
C LEU A 408 16.52 -84.36 -13.53
N ASN A 409 17.55 -84.97 -12.93
CA ASN A 409 17.79 -84.87 -11.49
C ASN A 409 18.18 -83.45 -11.05
N SER A 410 18.94 -82.72 -11.87
CA SER A 410 19.25 -81.32 -11.62
C SER A 410 17.99 -80.43 -11.72
N ALA A 411 17.09 -80.72 -12.66
CA ALA A 411 15.79 -80.05 -12.78
C ALA A 411 14.84 -80.36 -11.60
N ALA A 412 14.91 -81.57 -11.05
CA ALA A 412 14.15 -81.97 -9.86
C ALA A 412 14.69 -81.35 -8.57
N LEU A 413 16.01 -81.23 -8.41
CA LEU A 413 16.64 -80.51 -7.28
C LEU A 413 16.29 -79.02 -7.27
N LEU A 414 16.07 -78.43 -8.44
CA LEU A 414 15.58 -77.05 -8.58
C LEU A 414 14.06 -76.93 -8.35
N GLY A 415 13.36 -78.02 -8.03
CA GLY A 415 11.93 -78.05 -7.71
C GLY A 415 11.00 -77.81 -8.90
N LYS A 416 11.49 -77.99 -10.13
CA LYS A 416 10.77 -77.63 -11.37
C LYS A 416 10.24 -78.85 -12.16
N ALA A 417 10.55 -80.06 -11.73
CA ALA A 417 9.95 -81.31 -12.20
C ALA A 417 9.95 -82.34 -11.07
N PRO A 418 9.01 -83.31 -11.02
CA PRO A 418 9.10 -84.40 -10.07
C PRO A 418 10.39 -85.20 -10.31
N PRO A 419 11.02 -85.75 -9.26
CA PRO A 419 12.19 -86.60 -9.42
C PRO A 419 11.87 -87.73 -10.42
N PRO A 420 12.82 -88.18 -11.25
CA PRO A 420 12.59 -89.22 -12.26
C PRO A 420 11.88 -90.48 -11.72
N SER A 421 12.04 -90.78 -10.43
CA SER A 421 11.35 -91.85 -9.70
C SER A 421 9.82 -91.69 -9.58
N ASP A 422 9.29 -90.48 -9.70
CA ASP A 422 7.88 -90.15 -9.54
C ASP A 422 7.12 -90.07 -10.87
N PHE A 423 7.81 -89.94 -12.02
CA PHE A 423 7.18 -90.03 -13.35
C PHE A 423 6.49 -91.38 -13.59
N PHE A 424 6.98 -92.44 -12.95
CA PHE A 424 6.41 -93.78 -13.07
C PHE A 424 5.22 -94.04 -12.13
N LYS A 425 4.78 -93.06 -11.33
CA LYS A 425 3.73 -93.23 -10.31
C LYS A 425 2.40 -92.52 -10.62
N GLN A 426 2.29 -91.70 -11.67
CA GLN A 426 1.07 -90.93 -11.94
C GLN A 426 0.44 -91.25 -13.31
N ARG A 427 -0.67 -92.00 -13.31
CA ARG A 427 -1.69 -91.96 -14.38
C ARG A 427 -2.53 -90.69 -14.22
N PRO A 428 -2.95 -90.01 -15.31
CA PRO A 428 -3.68 -88.76 -15.23
C PRO A 428 -5.13 -89.01 -14.77
N LYS A 429 -5.60 -88.28 -13.74
CA LYS A 429 -7.03 -88.04 -13.54
C LYS A 429 -7.37 -86.70 -14.19
N PHE A 430 -8.21 -86.78 -15.22
CA PHE A 430 -8.78 -85.65 -15.93
C PHE A 430 -9.52 -84.68 -15.00
N LEU A 431 -9.35 -83.39 -15.30
CA LEU A 431 -10.05 -82.24 -14.73
C LEU A 431 -11.56 -82.28 -14.97
N TRP A 432 -12.34 -81.89 -13.95
CA TRP A 432 -13.58 -81.11 -14.15
C TRP A 432 -13.61 -79.97 -13.13
N HIS A 433 -13.56 -78.74 -13.65
CA HIS A 433 -13.80 -77.50 -12.91
C HIS A 433 -15.22 -77.46 -12.33
N HIS A 434 -15.39 -76.86 -11.14
CA HIS A 434 -16.52 -75.96 -10.91
C HIS A 434 -16.07 -74.70 -10.18
N TRP A 435 -16.36 -73.60 -10.86
CA TRP A 435 -16.07 -72.21 -10.58
C TRP A 435 -17.22 -71.69 -9.69
N GLN A 436 -16.95 -71.18 -8.49
CA GLN A 436 -17.95 -70.46 -7.69
C GLN A 436 -17.67 -68.96 -7.77
N PRO A 437 -18.61 -68.13 -8.24
CA PRO A 437 -18.53 -66.69 -8.07
C PRO A 437 -19.10 -66.31 -6.70
N SER A 438 -18.25 -65.79 -5.81
CA SER A 438 -18.69 -65.12 -4.58
C SER A 438 -19.27 -63.75 -4.92
N ARG A 439 -20.54 -63.58 -4.51
CA ARG A 439 -21.33 -62.35 -4.56
C ARG A 439 -20.63 -61.19 -3.82
N THR A 440 -20.95 -59.99 -4.31
CA THR A 440 -20.81 -58.67 -3.67
C THR A 440 -21.36 -58.63 -2.23
N PRO A 441 -21.00 -57.60 -1.46
CA PRO A 441 -22.02 -56.60 -1.19
C PRO A 441 -21.53 -55.14 -1.28
N LEU A 442 -22.53 -54.27 -1.44
CA LEU A 442 -22.48 -52.81 -1.39
C LEU A 442 -21.74 -52.28 -0.15
N ASN A 443 -20.95 -51.22 -0.33
CA ASN A 443 -21.36 -49.85 0.03
C ASN A 443 -20.51 -48.83 -0.72
#